data_AF-A0A1H5JTD1-F1
#
_entry.id   AF-A0A1H5JTD1-F1
#
_cell.length_a   1.000
_cell.length_b   1.000
_cell.length_c   1.000
_cell.angle_alpha   90.00
_cell.angle_beta   90.00
_cell.angle_gamma   90.00
#
_symmetry.space_group_name_H-M   'P 1'
#
loop_
_entity.id
_entity.type
_entity.pdbx_description
1 polymer ?
#
loop_
_entity_poly.entity_id
_entity_poly.type
_entity_poly.pdbx_seq_one_letter_code
_entity_poly.pdbx_strand_id
1 'polypeptide(L)'
;MSMRSSVGAGLLAKAVSQATHIPESEMKQKKAQWPWHLLTVVVLVGLAGALYYATSLMSYEWRWNRVPQYFAYQAETSQRAADISTVVELVRKGDVAEVTLRNDAGVEQKLSVADNSLQVARGDDVAEGDVVGVTRHWALGPLMWGLWTTLWLSVVSGVLGLAIGLATGLCRLSSNPTLRDLSTIYVELVRGTPLLVQIFIFYFFIGTVLNLSREFAGVAALSLFTGAYVAEIVRAGVQSIARGQNEAARSLGLSAGQSMRHVVLPQAFKRVLPPLAGQFISLVKDTSLVSVIAITELLKSGREVITTSFSPFEILFCVAGLYLLINLPLSKMASRLERRLAQSD
;
A
#
# COMPACT_ATOMS: atom_id res chain seq x y z
N MET A 1 -26.51 79.84 50.27
CA MET A 1 -26.85 79.48 48.88
C MET A 1 -25.54 79.20 48.16
N SER A 2 -25.46 78.13 47.37
CA SER A 2 -24.28 77.58 46.67
C SER A 2 -23.52 76.48 47.40
N MET A 3 -23.73 75.24 46.96
CA MET A 3 -22.67 74.31 46.50
C MET A 3 -23.31 72.99 46.02
N ARG A 4 -23.75 73.00 44.75
CA ARG A 4 -23.89 71.79 43.92
C ARG A 4 -22.70 71.79 42.96
N SER A 5 -21.65 71.02 43.20
CA SER A 5 -20.58 70.87 42.17
C SER A 5 -19.69 69.62 42.23
N SER A 6 -19.98 68.55 42.98
CA SER A 6 -19.06 67.38 43.02
C SER A 6 -19.52 66.12 42.26
N VAL A 7 -20.74 66.09 41.70
CA VAL A 7 -21.24 64.86 41.02
C VAL A 7 -20.91 64.82 39.53
N GLY A 8 -20.62 65.95 38.89
CA GLY A 8 -20.37 66.03 37.43
C GLY A 8 -18.97 65.58 36.98
N ALA A 9 -17.94 65.75 37.81
CA ALA A 9 -16.56 65.49 37.41
C ALA A 9 -16.20 63.99 37.34
N GLY A 10 -16.80 63.16 38.21
CA GLY A 10 -16.54 61.71 38.23
C GLY A 10 -17.18 60.96 37.07
N LEU A 11 -18.32 61.45 36.55
CA LEU A 11 -19.02 60.86 35.40
C LEU A 11 -18.33 61.19 34.07
N LEU A 12 -17.77 62.39 33.93
CA LEU A 12 -16.99 62.76 32.74
C LEU A 12 -15.64 62.04 32.68
N ALA A 13 -14.97 61.81 33.82
CA ALA A 13 -13.75 61.00 33.85
C ALA A 13 -14.00 59.52 33.51
N LYS A 14 -15.14 58.95 33.94
CA LYS A 14 -15.56 57.59 33.55
C LYS A 14 -16.01 57.49 32.09
N ALA A 15 -16.65 58.52 31.55
CA ALA A 15 -17.07 58.55 30.14
C ALA A 15 -15.87 58.69 29.18
N VAL A 16 -14.83 59.45 29.55
CA VAL A 16 -13.60 59.56 28.75
C VAL A 16 -12.76 58.27 28.84
N SER A 17 -12.76 57.58 29.98
CA SER A 17 -12.10 56.26 30.13
C SER A 17 -12.82 55.12 29.39
N GLN A 18 -14.09 55.26 29.05
CA GLN A 18 -14.86 54.27 28.27
C GLN A 18 -14.85 54.54 26.76
N ALA A 19 -14.40 55.73 26.33
CA ALA A 19 -14.34 56.09 24.91
C ALA A 19 -13.02 55.71 24.21
N THR A 20 -12.05 55.11 24.91
CA THR A 20 -10.75 54.68 24.35
C THR A 20 -10.55 53.17 24.28
N HIS A 21 -11.56 52.37 24.60
CA HIS A 21 -11.54 50.94 24.30
C HIS A 21 -12.09 50.69 22.90
N ILE A 22 -11.31 51.08 21.90
CA ILE A 22 -11.35 50.40 20.60
C ILE A 22 -10.97 48.95 20.91
N PRO A 23 -11.76 47.94 20.51
CA PRO A 23 -11.31 46.57 20.63
C PRO A 23 -10.04 46.48 19.80
N GLU A 24 -8.90 46.21 20.45
CA GLU A 24 -7.74 45.67 19.75
C GLU A 24 -8.22 44.37 19.13
N SER A 25 -8.79 44.48 17.93
CA SER A 25 -8.95 43.37 17.03
C SER A 25 -7.58 42.70 17.02
N GLU A 26 -7.52 41.47 17.49
CA GLU A 26 -6.33 40.63 17.43
C GLU A 26 -5.84 40.56 15.97
N MET A 27 -5.09 41.56 15.55
CA MET A 27 -4.14 41.41 14.46
C MET A 27 -3.04 40.53 15.05
N LYS A 28 -3.30 39.22 15.10
CA LYS A 28 -2.24 38.23 15.17
C LYS A 28 -1.33 38.52 13.98
N GLN A 29 -0.28 39.33 14.21
CA GLN A 29 0.83 39.47 13.28
C GLN A 29 1.33 38.04 13.05
N LYS A 30 1.01 37.47 11.90
CA LYS A 30 1.51 36.16 11.51
C LYS A 30 3.03 36.28 11.53
N LYS A 31 3.68 35.71 12.55
CA LYS A 31 5.13 35.66 12.66
C LYS A 31 5.68 35.20 11.31
N ALA A 32 6.65 35.93 10.78
CA ALA A 32 7.26 35.66 9.49
C ALA A 32 7.77 34.21 9.44
N GLN A 33 7.14 33.36 8.60
CA GLN A 33 7.49 31.93 8.48
C GLN A 33 8.65 31.69 7.49
N TRP A 34 9.03 32.71 6.72
CA TRP A 34 10.10 32.60 5.71
C TRP A 34 11.46 32.12 6.25
N PRO A 35 11.91 32.45 7.49
CA PRO A 35 13.19 31.94 8.01
C PRO A 35 13.17 30.43 8.19
N TRP A 36 12.01 29.85 8.55
CA TRP A 36 11.84 28.40 8.70
C TRP A 36 11.78 27.68 7.36
N HIS A 37 11.16 28.30 6.35
CA HIS A 37 11.20 27.78 4.98
C HIS A 37 12.62 27.85 4.41
N LEU A 38 13.36 28.94 4.67
CA LEU A 38 14.76 29.06 4.29
C LEU A 38 15.60 27.96 4.95
N LEU A 39 15.46 27.76 6.27
CA LEU A 39 16.14 26.69 6.99
C LEU A 39 15.82 25.31 6.39
N THR A 40 14.55 25.07 6.04
CA THR A 40 14.14 23.82 5.39
C THR A 40 14.85 23.63 4.05
N VAL A 41 14.92 24.67 3.21
CA VAL A 41 15.66 24.62 1.93
C VAL A 41 17.15 24.35 2.18
N VAL A 42 17.77 25.03 3.14
CA VAL A 42 19.18 24.82 3.50
C VAL A 42 19.44 23.37 3.93
N VAL A 43 18.57 22.81 4.77
CA VAL A 43 18.68 21.40 5.21
C VAL A 43 18.52 20.45 4.03
N LEU A 44 17.54 20.68 3.14
CA LEU A 44 17.31 19.83 1.97
C LEU A 44 18.49 19.89 0.99
N VAL A 45 19.03 21.08 0.73
CA VAL A 45 20.22 21.26 -0.13
C VAL A 45 21.45 20.62 0.51
N GLY A 46 21.64 20.78 1.82
CA GLY A 46 22.72 20.14 2.57
C GLY A 46 22.64 18.61 2.51
N LEU A 47 21.44 18.04 2.69
CA LEU A 47 21.19 16.60 2.53
C LEU A 47 21.47 16.13 1.11
N ALA A 48 20.99 16.86 0.10
CA ALA A 48 21.23 16.53 -1.31
C ALA A 48 22.73 16.57 -1.65
N GLY A 49 23.44 17.59 -1.15
CA GLY A 49 24.89 17.73 -1.31
C GLY A 49 25.67 16.62 -0.61
N ALA A 50 25.28 16.25 0.62
CA ALA A 50 25.87 15.13 1.35
C ALA A 50 25.64 13.80 0.63
N LEU A 51 24.44 13.58 0.08
CA LEU A 51 24.10 12.39 -0.68
C LEU A 51 24.90 12.32 -1.99
N TYR A 52 25.02 13.44 -2.70
CA TYR A 52 25.84 13.54 -3.92
C TYR A 52 27.31 13.27 -3.61
N TYR A 53 27.85 13.87 -2.55
CA TYR A 53 29.22 13.63 -2.12
C TYR A 53 29.46 12.16 -1.75
N ALA A 54 28.60 11.56 -0.94
CA ALA A 54 28.66 10.15 -0.60
C ALA A 54 28.59 9.24 -1.85
N THR A 55 27.75 9.60 -2.81
CA THR A 55 27.63 8.88 -4.09
C THR A 55 28.90 9.03 -4.94
N SER A 56 29.52 10.21 -4.95
CA SER A 56 30.76 10.46 -5.70
C SER A 56 31.98 9.70 -5.16
N LEU A 57 31.92 9.28 -3.89
CA LEU A 57 32.94 8.42 -3.28
C LEU A 57 32.81 6.95 -3.71
N MET A 58 31.66 6.53 -4.25
CA MET A 58 31.49 5.20 -4.80
C MET A 58 31.87 5.14 -6.28
N SER A 59 32.80 4.25 -6.64
CA SER A 59 33.05 3.87 -8.03
C SER A 59 31.89 2.99 -8.53
N TYR A 60 30.78 3.62 -8.90
CA TYR A 60 29.57 2.94 -9.39
C TYR A 60 29.18 3.45 -10.78
N GLU A 61 29.04 2.53 -11.72
CA GLU A 61 28.53 2.83 -13.06
C GLU A 61 27.01 2.69 -13.10
N TRP A 62 26.33 3.80 -13.35
CA TRP A 62 24.86 3.83 -13.42
C TRP A 62 24.35 3.29 -14.76
N ARG A 63 23.40 2.35 -14.72
CA ARG A 63 22.87 1.61 -15.88
C ARG A 63 21.35 1.79 -16.04
N TRP A 64 20.90 3.03 -15.96
CA TRP A 64 19.47 3.39 -16.11
C TRP A 64 18.85 2.91 -17.42
N ASN A 65 19.64 2.77 -18.48
CA ASN A 65 19.20 2.22 -19.77
C ASN A 65 18.67 0.78 -19.67
N ARG A 66 19.04 0.01 -18.65
CA ARG A 66 18.55 -1.36 -18.43
C ARG A 66 17.24 -1.41 -17.65
N VAL A 67 16.86 -0.34 -16.96
CA VAL A 67 15.70 -0.34 -16.06
C VAL A 67 14.36 -0.61 -16.76
N PRO A 68 14.06 -0.02 -17.94
CA PRO A 68 12.75 -0.17 -18.58
C PRO A 68 12.33 -1.63 -18.83
N GLN A 69 13.29 -2.51 -19.12
CA GLN A 69 13.00 -3.93 -19.39
C GLN A 69 12.39 -4.67 -18.18
N TYR A 70 12.65 -4.18 -16.97
CA TYR A 70 12.11 -4.78 -15.74
C TYR A 70 10.66 -4.35 -15.45
N PHE A 71 10.15 -3.37 -16.18
CA PHE A 71 8.75 -2.97 -16.17
C PHE A 71 7.96 -3.68 -17.27
N ALA A 72 8.49 -3.67 -18.49
CA ALA A 72 7.93 -4.38 -19.63
C ALA A 72 9.03 -4.73 -20.63
N TYR A 73 8.95 -5.93 -21.22
CA TYR A 73 9.89 -6.39 -22.23
C TYR A 73 9.16 -7.07 -23.37
N GLN A 74 9.79 -7.12 -24.54
CA GLN A 74 9.31 -7.95 -25.66
C GLN A 74 9.78 -9.38 -25.42
N ALA A 75 8.86 -10.24 -25.02
CA ALA A 75 9.11 -11.66 -24.86
C ALA A 75 9.12 -12.34 -26.23
N GLU A 76 10.05 -13.26 -26.41
CA GLU A 76 10.13 -14.13 -27.59
C GLU A 76 9.62 -15.51 -27.19
N THR A 77 8.58 -16.01 -27.87
CA THR A 77 8.07 -17.37 -27.69
C THR A 77 8.38 -18.17 -28.94
N SER A 78 9.19 -19.22 -28.80
CA SER A 78 9.56 -20.09 -29.91
C SER A 78 8.33 -20.86 -30.41
N GLN A 79 8.04 -20.72 -31.70
CA GLN A 79 7.08 -21.54 -32.41
C GLN A 79 7.81 -22.78 -32.93
N ARG A 80 7.29 -23.95 -32.57
CA ARG A 80 7.91 -25.24 -32.88
C ARG A 80 7.02 -26.09 -33.77
N ALA A 81 7.63 -26.90 -34.63
CA ALA A 81 6.92 -27.92 -35.39
C ALA A 81 6.33 -28.97 -34.43
N ALA A 82 5.04 -29.26 -34.57
CA ALA A 82 4.34 -30.21 -33.71
C ALA A 82 4.61 -31.67 -34.08
N ASP A 83 4.98 -31.93 -35.34
CA ASP A 83 5.27 -33.23 -35.91
C ASP A 83 6.34 -33.10 -37.01
N ILE A 84 6.88 -34.22 -37.47
CA ILE A 84 7.71 -34.27 -38.69
C ILE A 84 6.88 -33.75 -39.87
N SER A 85 7.31 -32.65 -40.46
CA SER A 85 6.54 -31.91 -41.46
C SER A 85 7.45 -31.25 -42.49
N THR A 86 6.92 -30.96 -43.68
CA THR A 86 7.59 -30.15 -44.70
C THR A 86 6.99 -28.75 -44.77
N VAL A 87 7.81 -27.72 -44.99
CA VAL A 87 7.36 -26.33 -45.16
C VAL A 87 6.72 -26.15 -46.55
N VAL A 88 5.39 -26.14 -46.63
CA VAL A 88 4.65 -26.08 -47.90
C VAL A 88 4.50 -24.65 -48.40
N GLU A 89 4.18 -23.74 -47.49
CA GLU A 89 3.89 -22.35 -47.80
C GLU A 89 4.58 -21.42 -46.80
N LEU A 90 5.18 -20.35 -47.33
CA LEU A 90 5.79 -19.30 -46.53
C LEU A 90 5.37 -17.96 -47.13
N VAL A 91 4.50 -17.24 -46.42
CA VAL A 91 3.97 -15.94 -46.84
C VAL A 91 4.51 -14.86 -45.91
N ARG A 92 5.32 -13.95 -46.45
CA ARG A 92 5.83 -12.80 -45.70
C ARG A 92 4.86 -11.63 -45.78
N LYS A 93 4.38 -11.16 -44.64
CA LYS A 93 3.46 -10.02 -44.47
C LYS A 93 4.13 -8.96 -43.60
N GLY A 94 5.05 -8.19 -44.18
CA GLY A 94 5.81 -7.17 -43.45
C GLY A 94 6.73 -7.80 -42.41
N ASP A 95 6.56 -7.45 -41.14
CA ASP A 95 7.39 -7.93 -40.03
C ASP A 95 7.03 -9.36 -39.55
N VAL A 96 5.96 -9.95 -40.10
CA VAL A 96 5.46 -11.27 -39.73
C VAL A 96 5.47 -12.18 -40.95
N ALA A 97 5.90 -13.43 -40.76
CA ALA A 97 5.81 -14.49 -41.74
C ALA A 97 4.83 -15.57 -41.26
N GLU A 98 3.93 -15.98 -42.14
CA GLU A 98 3.05 -17.14 -41.95
C GLU A 98 3.70 -18.35 -42.61
N VAL A 99 3.99 -19.37 -41.81
CA VAL A 99 4.60 -20.64 -42.23
C VAL A 99 3.54 -21.73 -42.11
N THR A 100 3.23 -22.41 -43.20
CA THR A 100 2.34 -23.57 -43.22
C THR A 100 3.19 -24.84 -43.34
N LEU A 101 3.26 -25.60 -42.26
CA LEU A 101 3.84 -26.93 -42.22
C LEU A 101 2.78 -27.96 -42.58
N ARG A 102 3.16 -29.03 -43.27
CA ARG A 102 2.28 -30.16 -43.55
C ARG A 102 2.99 -31.46 -43.23
N ASN A 103 2.35 -32.32 -42.44
CA ASN A 103 2.87 -33.65 -42.13
C ASN A 103 2.46 -34.68 -43.20
N ASP A 104 3.03 -35.89 -43.11
CA ASP A 104 2.77 -36.99 -44.05
C ASP A 104 1.29 -37.45 -44.06
N ALA A 105 0.56 -37.20 -42.97
CA ALA A 105 -0.87 -37.47 -42.86
C ALA A 105 -1.76 -36.38 -43.52
N GLY A 106 -1.15 -35.34 -44.09
CA GLY A 106 -1.84 -34.22 -44.74
C GLY A 106 -2.40 -33.18 -43.78
N VAL A 107 -2.08 -33.24 -42.48
CA VAL A 107 -2.49 -32.25 -41.48
C VAL A 107 -1.59 -31.03 -41.61
N GLU A 108 -2.21 -29.85 -41.68
CA GLU A 108 -1.50 -28.57 -41.76
C GLU A 108 -1.40 -27.88 -40.40
N GLN A 109 -0.21 -27.40 -40.07
CA GLN A 109 0.03 -26.51 -38.94
C GLN A 109 0.44 -25.14 -39.46
N LYS A 110 -0.35 -24.11 -39.12
CA LYS A 110 -0.07 -22.72 -39.48
C LYS A 110 0.58 -22.01 -38.29
N LEU A 111 1.78 -21.49 -38.52
CA LEU A 111 2.57 -20.75 -37.54
C LEU A 111 2.78 -19.32 -38.03
N SER A 112 2.56 -18.35 -37.13
CA SER A 112 2.88 -16.95 -37.38
C SER A 112 4.15 -16.63 -36.60
N VAL A 113 5.22 -16.22 -37.26
CA VAL A 113 6.53 -15.94 -36.64
C VAL A 113 7.06 -14.59 -37.13
N ALA A 114 7.94 -13.93 -36.36
CA ALA A 114 8.59 -12.71 -36.83
C ALA A 114 9.51 -13.04 -38.02
N ASP A 115 9.41 -12.28 -39.11
CA ASP A 115 10.13 -12.58 -40.36
C ASP A 115 11.66 -12.61 -40.18
N ASN A 116 12.18 -11.74 -39.31
CA ASN A 116 13.61 -11.67 -38.98
C ASN A 116 14.10 -12.81 -38.06
N SER A 117 13.21 -13.67 -37.57
CA SER A 117 13.53 -14.77 -36.66
C SER A 117 13.41 -16.16 -37.30
N LEU A 118 13.06 -16.18 -38.58
CA LEU A 118 12.73 -17.39 -39.33
C LEU A 118 13.98 -18.23 -39.54
N GLN A 119 13.90 -19.52 -39.18
CA GLN A 119 15.04 -20.46 -39.27
C GLN A 119 14.90 -21.48 -40.40
N VAL A 120 13.76 -21.48 -41.09
CA VAL A 120 13.39 -22.45 -42.13
C VAL A 120 13.12 -21.76 -43.47
N ALA A 121 13.30 -22.49 -44.56
CA ALA A 121 12.92 -22.06 -45.91
C ALA A 121 11.76 -22.92 -46.44
N ARG A 122 11.11 -22.44 -47.50
CA ARG A 122 10.08 -23.22 -48.20
C ARG A 122 10.70 -24.48 -48.80
N GLY A 123 10.10 -25.62 -48.52
CA GLY A 123 10.59 -26.93 -48.97
C GLY A 123 11.53 -27.63 -47.98
N ASP A 124 11.85 -27.01 -46.83
CA ASP A 124 12.63 -27.66 -45.79
C ASP A 124 11.78 -28.69 -45.03
N ASP A 125 12.41 -29.79 -44.63
CA ASP A 125 11.84 -30.77 -43.71
C ASP A 125 12.23 -30.41 -42.28
N VAL A 126 11.25 -30.38 -41.38
CA VAL A 126 11.41 -30.06 -39.96
C VAL A 126 11.00 -31.24 -39.09
N ALA A 127 11.78 -31.52 -38.05
CA ALA A 127 11.45 -32.55 -37.08
C ALA A 127 10.53 -32.01 -35.97
N GLU A 128 9.89 -32.93 -35.23
CA GLU A 128 9.12 -32.58 -34.04
C GLU A 128 9.99 -31.80 -33.05
N GLY A 129 9.50 -30.64 -32.63
CA GLY A 129 10.20 -29.76 -31.69
C GLY A 129 11.18 -28.76 -32.31
N ASP A 130 11.45 -28.83 -33.62
CA ASP A 130 12.32 -27.86 -34.30
C ASP A 130 11.74 -26.45 -34.25
N VAL A 131 12.61 -25.45 -34.03
CA VAL A 131 12.21 -24.05 -33.94
C VAL A 131 12.04 -23.47 -35.33
N VAL A 132 10.83 -23.06 -35.67
CA VAL A 132 10.50 -22.44 -36.97
C VAL A 132 10.82 -20.94 -36.93
N GLY A 133 10.57 -20.30 -35.79
CA GLY A 133 10.85 -18.89 -35.53
C GLY A 133 10.30 -18.47 -34.17
N VAL A 134 10.30 -17.18 -33.87
CA VAL A 134 9.72 -16.66 -32.62
C VAL A 134 8.57 -15.70 -32.88
N THR A 135 7.56 -15.75 -32.00
CA THR A 135 6.56 -14.68 -31.88
C THR A 135 6.99 -13.70 -30.81
N ARG A 136 6.95 -12.39 -31.13
CA ARG A 136 7.20 -11.31 -30.17
C ARG A 136 5.90 -10.81 -29.59
N HIS A 137 5.81 -10.74 -28.27
CA HIS A 137 4.70 -10.09 -27.57
C HIS A 137 5.20 -9.29 -26.38
N TRP A 138 4.44 -8.28 -25.96
CA TRP A 138 4.78 -7.49 -24.78
C TRP A 138 4.39 -8.25 -23.51
N ALA A 139 5.36 -8.47 -22.64
CA ALA A 139 5.17 -9.10 -21.34
C ALA A 139 5.51 -8.13 -20.20
N LEU A 140 4.81 -8.29 -19.08
CA LEU A 140 5.12 -7.56 -17.85
C LEU A 140 6.46 -8.05 -17.27
N GLY A 141 7.32 -7.09 -16.93
CA GLY A 141 8.60 -7.38 -16.31
C GLY A 141 8.45 -7.76 -14.82
N PRO A 142 9.54 -8.23 -14.20
CA PRO A 142 9.52 -8.71 -12.82
C PRO A 142 9.02 -7.68 -11.80
N LEU A 143 9.30 -6.39 -11.99
CA LEU A 143 8.85 -5.34 -11.05
C LEU A 143 7.34 -5.13 -11.10
N MET A 144 6.71 -5.30 -12.27
CA MET A 144 5.25 -5.18 -12.39
C MET A 144 4.54 -6.41 -11.82
N TRP A 145 5.11 -7.59 -12.01
CA TRP A 145 4.63 -8.81 -11.34
C TRP A 145 4.76 -8.69 -9.82
N GLY A 146 5.91 -8.24 -9.32
CA GLY A 146 6.12 -7.99 -7.89
C GLY A 146 5.13 -6.97 -7.33
N LEU A 147 4.89 -5.87 -8.07
CA LEU A 147 3.91 -4.85 -7.72
C LEU A 147 2.50 -5.44 -7.60
N TRP A 148 2.08 -6.26 -8.57
CA TRP A 148 0.80 -6.95 -8.54
C TRP A 148 0.68 -7.86 -7.32
N THR A 149 1.70 -8.67 -7.04
CA THR A 149 1.74 -9.57 -5.87
C THR A 149 1.63 -8.77 -4.57
N THR A 150 2.35 -7.65 -4.43
CA THR A 150 2.24 -6.76 -3.27
C THR A 150 0.81 -6.24 -3.09
N LEU A 151 0.16 -5.78 -4.16
CA LEU A 151 -1.21 -5.28 -4.11
C LEU A 151 -2.21 -6.38 -3.72
N TRP A 152 -2.10 -7.55 -4.36
CA TRP A 152 -2.92 -8.72 -4.06
C TRP A 152 -2.80 -9.13 -2.59
N LEU A 153 -1.57 -9.31 -2.09
CA LEU A 153 -1.31 -9.69 -0.69
C LEU A 153 -1.88 -8.64 0.28
N SER A 154 -1.70 -7.36 -0.03
CA SER A 154 -2.19 -6.26 0.80
C SER A 154 -3.71 -6.23 0.88
N VAL A 155 -4.40 -6.39 -0.26
CA VAL A 155 -5.86 -6.34 -0.32
C VAL A 155 -6.46 -7.54 0.40
N VAL A 156 -6.00 -8.76 0.10
CA VAL A 156 -6.54 -9.98 0.73
C VAL A 156 -6.30 -9.98 2.23
N SER A 157 -5.05 -9.71 2.65
CA SER A 157 -4.70 -9.68 4.07
C SER A 157 -5.40 -8.53 4.79
N GLY A 158 -5.64 -7.41 4.10
CA GLY A 158 -6.36 -6.26 4.63
C GLY A 158 -7.84 -6.56 4.86
N VAL A 159 -8.50 -7.24 3.91
CA VAL A 159 -9.92 -7.63 4.05
C VAL A 159 -10.09 -8.67 5.16
N LEU A 160 -9.25 -9.70 5.20
CA LEU A 160 -9.30 -10.73 6.25
C LEU A 160 -8.93 -10.13 7.61
N GLY A 161 -7.89 -9.31 7.67
CA GLY A 161 -7.49 -8.59 8.88
C GLY A 161 -8.58 -7.64 9.37
N LEU A 162 -9.28 -6.94 8.48
CA LEU A 162 -10.43 -6.11 8.86
C LEU A 162 -11.55 -6.95 9.46
N ALA A 163 -11.89 -8.09 8.85
CA ALA A 163 -12.92 -9.00 9.36
C ALA A 163 -12.56 -9.56 10.74
N ILE A 164 -11.33 -10.07 10.90
CA ILE A 164 -10.80 -10.58 12.17
C ILE A 164 -10.82 -9.46 13.22
N GLY A 165 -10.29 -8.29 12.88
CA GLY A 165 -10.18 -7.18 13.81
C GLY A 165 -11.53 -6.59 14.24
N LEU A 166 -12.51 -6.52 13.33
CA LEU A 166 -13.87 -6.13 13.71
C LEU A 166 -14.49 -7.13 14.67
N ALA A 167 -14.39 -8.43 14.37
CA ALA A 167 -14.92 -9.49 15.25
C ALA A 167 -14.25 -9.46 16.63
N THR A 168 -12.91 -9.47 16.68
CA THR A 168 -12.13 -9.40 17.92
C THR A 168 -12.37 -8.09 18.68
N GLY A 169 -12.45 -6.95 17.98
CA GLY A 169 -12.71 -5.65 18.58
C GLY A 169 -14.07 -5.60 19.30
N LEU A 170 -15.11 -6.18 18.70
CA LEU A 170 -16.42 -6.34 19.32
C LEU A 170 -16.38 -7.29 20.52
N CYS A 171 -15.68 -8.43 20.41
CA CYS A 171 -15.51 -9.36 21.51
C CYS A 171 -14.82 -8.72 22.73
N ARG A 172 -13.85 -7.81 22.53
CA ARG A 172 -13.21 -7.05 23.63
C ARG A 172 -14.15 -6.06 24.33
N LEU A 173 -15.18 -5.59 23.64
CA LEU A 173 -16.20 -4.71 24.23
C LEU A 173 -17.32 -5.49 24.92
N SER A 174 -17.34 -6.82 24.78
CA SER A 174 -18.38 -7.68 25.35
C SER A 174 -18.35 -7.69 26.88
N SER A 175 -19.54 -7.79 27.48
CA SER A 175 -19.69 -8.03 28.91
C SER A 175 -19.25 -9.45 29.32
N ASN A 176 -19.22 -10.40 28.38
CA ASN A 176 -18.78 -11.77 28.63
C ASN A 176 -17.26 -11.82 28.87
N PRO A 177 -16.80 -12.30 30.04
CA PRO A 177 -15.38 -12.34 30.38
C PRO A 177 -14.58 -13.23 29.42
N THR A 178 -15.10 -14.39 29.02
CA THR A 178 -14.38 -15.32 28.12
C THR A 178 -14.08 -14.69 26.76
N LEU A 179 -15.06 -14.01 26.16
CA LEU A 179 -14.86 -13.34 24.87
C LEU A 179 -13.85 -12.19 24.99
N ARG A 180 -13.90 -11.45 26.09
CA ARG A 180 -13.00 -10.33 26.38
C ARG A 180 -11.57 -10.82 26.60
N ASP A 181 -11.39 -11.83 27.42
CA ASP A 181 -10.08 -12.34 27.82
C ASP A 181 -9.38 -13.03 26.65
N LEU A 182 -10.07 -13.90 25.90
CA LEU A 182 -9.50 -14.55 24.73
C LEU A 182 -9.07 -13.54 23.66
N SER A 183 -9.90 -12.53 23.42
CA SER A 183 -9.58 -11.46 22.48
C SER A 183 -8.44 -10.57 22.97
N THR A 184 -8.32 -10.37 24.28
CA THR A 184 -7.21 -9.61 24.88
C THR A 184 -5.90 -10.37 24.75
N ILE A 185 -5.88 -11.68 25.07
CA ILE A 185 -4.72 -12.55 24.89
C ILE A 185 -4.25 -12.55 23.43
N TYR A 186 -5.15 -12.76 22.47
CA TYR A 186 -4.80 -12.73 21.05
C TYR A 186 -4.15 -11.40 20.65
N VAL A 187 -4.76 -10.26 21.03
CA VAL A 187 -4.24 -8.94 20.66
C VAL A 187 -2.89 -8.67 21.33
N GLU A 188 -2.72 -9.01 22.60
CA GLU A 188 -1.48 -8.80 23.35
C GLU A 188 -0.33 -9.65 22.81
N LEU A 189 -0.58 -10.93 22.52
CA LEU A 189 0.44 -11.82 21.95
C LEU A 189 0.88 -11.36 20.55
N VAL A 190 -0.08 -11.01 19.70
CA VAL A 190 0.21 -10.62 18.32
C VAL A 190 0.89 -9.26 18.25
N ARG A 191 0.46 -8.27 19.04
CA ARG A 191 1.11 -6.94 19.06
C ARG A 191 2.41 -6.93 19.85
N GLY A 192 2.57 -7.87 20.79
CA GLY A 192 3.78 -8.03 21.59
C GLY A 192 4.90 -8.80 20.89
N THR A 193 4.65 -9.37 19.70
CA THR A 193 5.65 -10.16 18.95
C THR A 193 5.93 -9.56 17.57
N PRO A 194 7.19 -9.64 17.06
CA PRO A 194 7.50 -9.13 15.74
C PRO A 194 6.74 -9.87 14.64
N LEU A 195 6.21 -9.14 13.65
CA LEU A 195 5.51 -9.72 12.49
C LEU A 195 6.38 -10.74 11.74
N LEU A 196 7.68 -10.47 11.57
CA LEU A 196 8.59 -11.41 10.91
C LEU A 196 8.64 -12.78 11.60
N VAL A 197 8.62 -12.80 12.94
CA VAL A 197 8.59 -14.04 13.73
C VAL A 197 7.27 -14.77 13.51
N GLN A 198 6.15 -14.05 13.48
CA GLN A 198 4.85 -14.64 13.19
C GLN A 198 4.81 -15.26 11.78
N ILE A 199 5.33 -14.58 10.76
CA ILE A 199 5.45 -15.12 9.39
C ILE A 199 6.22 -16.45 9.41
N PHE A 200 7.33 -16.53 10.15
CA PHE A 200 8.09 -17.78 10.28
C PHE A 200 7.32 -18.89 10.99
N ILE A 201 6.59 -18.59 12.06
CA ILE A 201 5.74 -19.59 12.74
C ILE A 201 4.66 -20.11 11.78
N PHE A 202 3.98 -19.22 11.07
CA PHE A 202 2.94 -19.60 10.12
C PHE A 202 3.49 -20.43 8.97
N TYR A 203 4.66 -20.09 8.44
CA TYR A 203 5.24 -20.81 7.31
C TYR A 203 5.91 -22.13 7.73
N PHE A 204 6.90 -22.06 8.62
CA PHE A 204 7.73 -23.22 8.96
C PHE A 204 7.05 -24.22 9.90
N PHE A 205 6.16 -23.75 10.78
CA PHE A 205 5.48 -24.64 11.71
C PHE A 205 4.10 -25.02 11.19
N ILE A 206 3.17 -24.06 11.11
CA ILE A 206 1.79 -24.33 10.72
C ILE A 206 1.72 -24.83 9.27
N GLY A 207 2.43 -24.16 8.36
CA GLY A 207 2.46 -24.51 6.94
C GLY A 207 3.02 -25.90 6.68
N THR A 208 4.10 -26.28 7.34
CA THR A 208 4.68 -27.63 7.23
C THR A 208 3.76 -28.70 7.81
N VAL A 209 3.19 -28.48 9.00
CA VAL A 209 2.34 -29.48 9.68
C VAL A 209 1.02 -29.70 8.93
N LEU A 210 0.44 -28.64 8.37
CA LEU A 210 -0.85 -28.68 7.68
C LEU A 210 -0.71 -28.73 6.14
N ASN A 211 0.51 -28.83 5.61
CA ASN A 211 0.84 -28.82 4.18
C ASN A 211 0.21 -27.64 3.41
N LEU A 212 0.37 -26.42 3.94
CA LEU A 212 -0.19 -25.19 3.38
C LEU A 212 0.83 -24.51 2.46
N SER A 213 0.33 -23.80 1.44
CA SER A 213 1.18 -23.01 0.55
C SER A 213 1.81 -21.82 1.30
N ARG A 214 2.95 -21.34 0.78
CA ARG A 214 3.63 -20.16 1.33
C ARG A 214 2.74 -18.91 1.28
N GLU A 215 1.97 -18.76 0.21
CA GLU A 215 1.04 -17.65 0.00
C GLU A 215 -0.04 -17.65 1.08
N PHE A 216 -0.62 -18.83 1.37
CA PHE A 216 -1.59 -18.97 2.44
C PHE A 216 -0.97 -18.62 3.80
N ALA A 217 0.21 -19.14 4.12
CA ALA A 217 0.90 -18.83 5.37
C ALA A 217 1.22 -17.33 5.52
N GLY A 218 1.69 -16.68 4.45
CA GLY A 218 1.95 -15.25 4.41
C GLY A 218 0.69 -14.41 4.60
N VAL A 219 -0.39 -14.74 3.87
CA VAL A 219 -1.69 -14.07 4.02
C VAL A 219 -2.26 -14.26 5.42
N ALA A 220 -2.20 -15.48 5.97
CA ALA A 220 -2.70 -15.78 7.32
C ALA A 220 -1.95 -14.97 8.39
N ALA A 221 -0.61 -14.94 8.33
CA ALA A 221 0.21 -14.17 9.26
C ALA A 221 -0.08 -12.66 9.17
N LEU A 222 -0.10 -12.10 7.96
CA LEU A 222 -0.41 -10.68 7.73
C LEU A 222 -1.83 -10.32 8.18
N SER A 223 -2.81 -11.19 7.93
CA SER A 223 -4.22 -10.99 8.31
C SER A 223 -4.39 -11.00 9.82
N LEU A 224 -3.79 -11.97 10.52
CA LEU A 224 -3.87 -12.05 11.98
C LEU A 224 -3.11 -10.91 12.65
N PHE A 225 -1.97 -10.51 12.10
CA PHE A 225 -1.25 -9.33 12.59
C PHE A 225 -2.09 -8.07 12.43
N THR A 226 -2.58 -7.81 11.21
CA THR A 226 -3.44 -6.66 10.90
C THR A 226 -4.71 -6.67 11.76
N GLY A 227 -5.33 -7.84 11.94
CA GLY A 227 -6.53 -8.02 12.75
C GLY A 227 -6.35 -7.58 14.20
N ALA A 228 -5.19 -7.84 14.81
CA ALA A 228 -4.93 -7.42 16.18
C ALA A 228 -4.83 -5.88 16.31
N TYR A 229 -4.21 -5.21 15.33
CA TYR A 229 -4.15 -3.75 15.29
C TYR A 229 -5.53 -3.14 15.00
N VAL A 230 -6.27 -3.70 14.04
CA VAL A 230 -7.66 -3.28 13.73
C VAL A 230 -8.56 -3.44 14.96
N ALA A 231 -8.46 -4.55 15.70
CA ALA A 231 -9.24 -4.76 16.92
C ALA A 231 -8.99 -3.66 17.97
N GLU A 232 -7.73 -3.25 18.12
CA GLU A 232 -7.38 -2.15 19.02
C GLU A 232 -7.91 -0.81 18.53
N ILE A 233 -7.82 -0.54 17.22
CA ILE A 233 -8.37 0.68 16.62
C ILE A 233 -9.88 0.75 16.86
N VAL A 234 -10.61 -0.34 16.63
CA VAL A 234 -12.06 -0.43 16.87
C VAL A 234 -12.39 -0.17 18.33
N ARG A 235 -11.68 -0.84 19.25
CA ARG A 235 -11.87 -0.68 20.70
C ARG A 235 -11.60 0.76 21.14
N ALA A 236 -10.49 1.35 20.70
CA ALA A 236 -10.11 2.73 21.01
C ALA A 236 -11.11 3.73 20.42
N GLY A 237 -11.60 3.50 19.21
CA GLY A 237 -12.62 4.31 18.57
C GLY A 237 -13.92 4.36 19.38
N VAL A 238 -14.41 3.20 19.84
CA VAL A 238 -15.60 3.13 20.70
C VAL A 238 -15.36 3.81 22.05
N GLN A 239 -14.22 3.58 22.69
CA GLN A 239 -13.89 4.17 23.99
C GLN A 239 -13.63 5.68 23.93
N SER A 240 -13.28 6.22 22.77
CA SER A 240 -13.05 7.65 22.61
C SER A 240 -14.33 8.48 22.76
N ILE A 241 -15.50 7.88 22.57
CA ILE A 241 -16.79 8.59 22.65
C ILE A 241 -17.03 9.06 24.08
N ALA A 242 -17.40 10.33 24.24
CA ALA A 242 -17.60 10.94 25.55
C ALA A 242 -18.68 10.19 26.34
N ARG A 243 -18.40 9.85 27.61
CA ARG A 243 -19.32 9.09 28.47
C ARG A 243 -20.70 9.76 28.57
N GLY A 244 -20.75 11.09 28.56
CA GLY A 244 -21.98 11.87 28.56
C GLY A 244 -22.94 11.56 27.39
N GLN A 245 -22.44 11.14 26.23
CA GLN A 245 -23.30 10.71 25.11
C GLN A 245 -24.09 9.44 25.46
N ASN A 246 -23.41 8.48 26.08
CA ASN A 246 -24.04 7.25 26.53
C ASN A 246 -24.97 7.52 27.73
N GLU A 247 -24.57 8.38 28.68
CA GLU A 247 -25.42 8.76 29.81
C GLU A 247 -26.70 9.48 29.35
N ALA A 248 -26.60 10.45 28.44
CA ALA A 248 -27.75 11.15 27.87
C ALA A 248 -28.68 10.19 27.12
N ALA A 249 -28.14 9.29 26.31
CA ALA A 249 -28.91 8.25 25.63
C ALA A 249 -29.70 7.36 26.60
N ARG A 250 -29.06 6.97 27.72
CA ARG A 250 -29.70 6.19 28.79
C ARG A 250 -30.76 7.00 29.54
N SER A 251 -30.54 8.30 29.77
CA SER A 251 -31.54 9.21 30.37
C SER A 251 -32.77 9.43 29.49
N LEU A 252 -32.62 9.31 28.16
CA LEU A 252 -33.71 9.35 27.19
C LEU A 252 -34.44 7.99 27.04
N GLY A 253 -34.11 7.00 27.86
CA GLY A 253 -34.80 5.70 27.90
C GLY A 253 -34.27 4.64 26.93
N LEU A 254 -33.20 4.91 26.16
CA LEU A 254 -32.61 3.91 25.26
C LEU A 254 -31.94 2.79 26.07
N SER A 255 -32.15 1.53 25.70
CA SER A 255 -31.43 0.36 26.22
C SER A 255 -29.92 0.46 25.93
N ALA A 256 -29.07 -0.31 26.63
CA ALA A 256 -27.62 -0.31 26.35
C ALA A 256 -27.30 -0.68 24.88
N GLY A 257 -28.03 -1.65 24.32
CA GLY A 257 -27.91 -2.02 22.91
C GLY A 257 -28.42 -0.93 21.96
N GLN A 258 -29.52 -0.25 22.31
CA GLN A 258 -30.04 0.87 21.53
C GLN A 258 -29.09 2.07 21.55
N SER A 259 -28.51 2.41 22.70
CA SER A 259 -27.48 3.45 22.85
C SER A 259 -26.24 3.11 22.01
N MET A 260 -25.76 1.86 22.08
CA MET A 260 -24.64 1.40 21.28
C MET A 260 -24.93 1.54 19.77
N ARG A 261 -26.10 1.09 19.31
CA ARG A 261 -26.46 1.09 17.88
C ARG A 261 -26.71 2.48 17.31
N HIS A 262 -27.41 3.35 18.03
CA HIS A 262 -27.89 4.63 17.47
C HIS A 262 -27.02 5.83 17.84
N VAL A 263 -26.22 5.74 18.90
CA VAL A 263 -25.42 6.88 19.40
C VAL A 263 -23.93 6.59 19.28
N VAL A 264 -23.46 5.50 19.90
CA VAL A 264 -22.01 5.25 20.04
C VAL A 264 -21.39 4.73 18.73
N LEU A 265 -21.95 3.68 18.11
CA LEU A 265 -21.37 3.07 16.90
C LEU A 265 -21.25 4.04 15.71
N PRO A 266 -22.26 4.86 15.37
CA PRO A 266 -22.13 5.82 14.27
C PRO A 266 -20.99 6.83 14.48
N GLN A 267 -20.81 7.32 15.71
CA GLN A 267 -19.72 8.24 16.05
C GLN A 267 -18.37 7.53 16.06
N ALA A 268 -18.30 6.33 16.65
CA ALA A 268 -17.10 5.52 16.70
C ALA A 268 -16.61 5.15 15.30
N PHE A 269 -17.52 4.83 14.38
CA PHE A 269 -17.19 4.54 12.98
C PHE A 269 -16.41 5.68 12.32
N LYS A 270 -16.86 6.93 12.49
CA LYS A 270 -16.16 8.11 11.96
C LYS A 270 -14.74 8.24 12.51
N ARG A 271 -14.53 7.89 13.78
CA ARG A 271 -13.22 7.97 14.45
C ARG A 271 -12.28 6.82 14.13
N VAL A 272 -12.84 5.65 13.83
CA VAL A 272 -12.09 4.44 13.46
C VAL A 272 -11.57 4.52 12.02
N LEU A 273 -12.29 5.18 11.12
CA LEU A 273 -11.98 5.13 9.69
C LEU A 273 -10.59 5.71 9.31
N PRO A 274 -10.14 6.87 9.84
CA PRO A 274 -8.80 7.39 9.55
C PRO A 274 -7.65 6.47 9.96
N PRO A 275 -7.58 5.93 11.21
CA PRO A 275 -6.50 5.02 11.59
C PRO A 275 -6.55 3.67 10.83
N LEU A 276 -7.71 3.19 10.38
CA LEU A 276 -7.77 2.00 9.52
C LEU A 276 -7.06 2.22 8.19
N ALA A 277 -7.20 3.40 7.59
CA ALA A 277 -6.48 3.72 6.35
C ALA A 277 -4.96 3.76 6.58
N GLY A 278 -4.51 4.32 7.71
CA GLY A 278 -3.11 4.26 8.14
C GLY A 278 -2.61 2.83 8.32
N GLN A 279 -3.42 1.96 8.93
CA GLN A 279 -3.09 0.55 9.11
C GLN A 279 -2.96 -0.18 7.77
N PHE A 280 -3.83 0.10 6.79
CA PHE A 280 -3.72 -0.48 5.44
C PHE A 280 -2.43 -0.03 4.73
N ILE A 281 -2.04 1.25 4.85
CA ILE A 281 -0.76 1.76 4.30
C ILE A 281 0.44 1.06 4.95
N SER A 282 0.38 0.79 6.27
CA SER A 282 1.39 0.00 6.96
C SER A 282 1.44 -1.43 6.44
N LEU A 283 0.28 -2.08 6.28
CA LEU A 283 0.18 -3.44 5.74
C LEU A 283 0.84 -3.56 4.36
N VAL A 284 0.64 -2.58 3.46
CA VAL A 284 1.30 -2.60 2.13
C VAL A 284 2.81 -2.72 2.27
N LYS A 285 3.42 -1.97 3.19
CA LYS A 285 4.87 -2.06 3.45
C LYS A 285 5.25 -3.36 4.15
N ASP A 286 4.42 -3.83 5.07
CA ASP A 286 4.64 -5.07 5.82
C ASP A 286 4.64 -6.30 4.91
N THR A 287 3.97 -6.26 3.75
CA THR A 287 4.06 -7.35 2.74
C THR A 287 5.51 -7.62 2.30
N SER A 288 6.39 -6.62 2.34
CA SER A 288 7.82 -6.82 2.01
C SER A 288 8.50 -7.87 2.90
N LEU A 289 7.98 -8.10 4.11
CA LEU A 289 8.51 -9.11 5.03
C LEU A 289 8.27 -10.53 4.52
N VAL A 290 7.25 -10.78 3.69
CA VAL A 290 7.03 -12.15 3.17
C VAL A 290 8.07 -12.58 2.14
N SER A 291 8.91 -11.67 1.66
CA SER A 291 10.06 -11.97 0.79
C SER A 291 11.03 -13.00 1.41
N VAL A 292 11.08 -13.06 2.75
CA VAL A 292 11.92 -14.00 3.52
C VAL A 292 11.49 -15.46 3.38
N ILE A 293 10.21 -15.70 3.10
CA ILE A 293 9.65 -17.04 2.81
C ILE A 293 9.50 -17.27 1.30
N ALA A 294 10.28 -16.53 0.51
CA ALA A 294 10.36 -16.64 -0.94
C ALA A 294 9.01 -16.45 -1.66
N ILE A 295 8.18 -15.54 -1.16
CA ILE A 295 7.08 -14.98 -1.94
C ILE A 295 7.63 -13.83 -2.78
N THR A 296 7.47 -13.92 -4.10
CA THR A 296 7.99 -12.94 -5.06
C THR A 296 7.07 -11.71 -5.16
N GLU A 297 7.05 -10.93 -4.09
CA GLU A 297 6.48 -9.57 -4.07
C GLU A 297 7.49 -8.54 -4.58
N LEU A 298 7.14 -7.25 -4.53
CA LEU A 298 7.92 -6.17 -5.13
C LEU A 298 9.39 -6.10 -4.66
N LEU A 299 9.66 -6.21 -3.35
CA LEU A 299 11.03 -6.17 -2.82
C LEU A 299 11.81 -7.42 -3.24
N LYS A 300 11.20 -8.61 -3.18
CA LYS A 300 11.81 -9.87 -3.62
C LYS A 300 12.11 -9.86 -5.12
N SER A 301 11.18 -9.39 -5.94
CA SER A 301 11.35 -9.22 -7.39
C SER A 301 12.51 -8.29 -7.69
N GLY A 302 12.61 -7.17 -6.96
CA GLY A 302 13.77 -6.28 -7.04
C GLY A 302 15.08 -6.99 -6.70
N ARG A 303 15.13 -7.77 -5.62
CA ARG A 303 16.34 -8.53 -5.23
C ARG A 303 16.75 -9.59 -6.26
N GLU A 304 15.78 -10.23 -6.93
CA GLU A 304 16.06 -11.19 -8.01
C GLU A 304 16.65 -10.48 -9.24
N VAL A 305 16.10 -9.32 -9.60
CA VAL A 305 16.67 -8.47 -10.66
C VAL A 305 18.07 -7.99 -10.28
N ILE A 306 18.32 -7.61 -9.03
CA ILE A 306 19.65 -7.17 -8.58
C ILE A 306 20.68 -8.30 -8.70
N THR A 307 20.30 -9.52 -8.31
CA THR A 307 21.19 -10.70 -8.38
C THR A 307 21.64 -11.00 -9.82
N THR A 308 20.81 -10.70 -10.82
CA THR A 308 21.11 -10.98 -12.24
C THR A 308 21.72 -9.79 -12.98
N SER A 309 21.36 -8.56 -12.61
CA SER A 309 21.81 -7.33 -13.28
C SER A 309 23.04 -6.69 -12.65
N PHE A 310 23.31 -7.00 -11.38
CA PHE A 310 24.32 -6.35 -10.52
C PHE A 310 24.12 -4.82 -10.39
N SER A 311 22.89 -4.34 -10.55
CA SER A 311 22.52 -2.92 -10.44
C SER A 311 21.65 -2.63 -9.21
N PRO A 312 22.20 -2.65 -7.98
CA PRO A 312 21.42 -2.51 -6.76
C PRO A 312 20.70 -1.16 -6.63
N PHE A 313 21.36 -0.05 -6.94
CA PHE A 313 20.82 1.28 -6.65
C PHE A 313 19.61 1.65 -7.52
N GLU A 314 19.71 1.46 -8.83
CA GLU A 314 18.62 1.76 -9.77
C GLU A 314 17.37 0.96 -9.44
N ILE A 315 17.55 -0.33 -9.14
CA ILE A 315 16.44 -1.23 -8.85
C ILE A 315 15.81 -0.90 -7.48
N LEU A 316 16.62 -0.62 -6.45
CA LEU A 316 16.09 -0.21 -5.14
C LEU A 316 15.37 1.14 -5.22
N PHE A 317 15.87 2.10 -6.01
CA PHE A 317 15.14 3.36 -6.25
C PHE A 317 13.82 3.12 -6.99
N CYS A 318 13.79 2.21 -7.96
CA CYS A 318 12.53 1.82 -8.62
C CYS A 318 11.55 1.17 -7.66
N VAL A 319 12.01 0.20 -6.84
CA VAL A 319 11.20 -0.46 -5.81
C VAL A 319 10.65 0.56 -4.81
N ALA A 320 11.49 1.45 -4.29
CA ALA A 320 11.07 2.52 -3.38
C ALA A 320 10.06 3.47 -4.04
N GLY A 321 10.30 3.85 -5.29
CA GLY A 321 9.39 4.67 -6.09
C GLY A 321 8.04 4.00 -6.32
N LEU A 322 8.01 2.69 -6.54
CA LEU A 322 6.78 1.91 -6.71
C LEU A 322 6.00 1.77 -5.40
N TYR A 323 6.67 1.50 -4.28
CA TYR A 323 6.03 1.56 -2.96
C TYR A 323 5.45 2.95 -2.68
N LEU A 324 6.17 4.02 -3.05
CA LEU A 324 5.70 5.39 -2.91
C LEU A 324 4.50 5.68 -3.83
N LEU A 325 4.52 5.17 -5.06
CA LEU A 325 3.44 5.29 -6.03
C LEU A 325 2.14 4.67 -5.52
N ILE A 326 2.22 3.56 -4.77
CA ILE A 326 1.06 2.96 -4.10
C ILE A 326 0.63 3.80 -2.88
N ASN A 327 1.59 4.16 -2.03
CA ASN A 327 1.28 4.72 -0.72
C ASN A 327 0.86 6.20 -0.75
N LEU A 328 1.35 7.01 -1.70
CA LEU A 328 0.99 8.44 -1.79
C LEU A 328 -0.49 8.67 -2.13
N PRO A 329 -1.09 8.00 -3.14
CA PRO A 329 -2.53 8.07 -3.38
C PRO A 329 -3.34 7.62 -2.17
N LEU A 330 -2.98 6.49 -1.54
CA LEU A 330 -3.65 5.98 -0.35
C LEU A 330 -3.59 6.99 0.82
N SER A 331 -2.42 7.57 1.06
CA SER A 331 -2.23 8.61 2.09
C SER A 331 -3.07 9.84 1.81
N LYS A 332 -3.09 10.33 0.55
CA LYS A 332 -3.93 11.47 0.16
C LYS A 332 -5.43 11.16 0.30
N MET A 333 -5.86 9.95 -0.03
CA MET A 333 -7.24 9.50 0.15
C MET A 333 -7.60 9.45 1.64
N ALA A 334 -6.73 8.92 2.48
CA ALA A 334 -6.89 8.87 3.93
C ALA A 334 -7.03 10.28 4.53
N SER A 335 -6.13 11.22 4.18
CA SER A 335 -6.20 12.60 4.67
C SER A 335 -7.44 13.35 4.18
N ARG A 336 -7.92 13.07 2.95
CA ARG A 336 -9.18 13.65 2.46
C ARG A 336 -10.38 13.11 3.24
N LEU A 337 -10.38 11.81 3.54
CA LEU A 337 -11.41 11.16 4.33
C LEU A 337 -11.48 11.74 5.75
N GLU A 338 -10.33 11.90 6.39
CA GLU A 338 -10.19 12.52 7.71
C GLU A 338 -10.76 13.94 7.73
N ARG A 339 -10.38 14.79 6.75
CA ARG A 339 -10.89 16.17 6.66
C ARG A 339 -12.40 16.24 6.47
N ARG A 340 -12.98 15.32 5.67
CA ARG A 340 -14.43 15.28 5.45
C ARG A 340 -15.19 14.87 6.71
N LEU A 341 -14.65 13.92 7.48
CA LEU A 341 -15.28 13.45 8.71
C LEU A 341 -15.18 14.50 9.83
N ALA A 342 -14.05 15.20 9.94
CA ALA A 342 -13.85 16.27 10.92
C ALA A 342 -14.76 17.49 10.70
N GLN A 343 -15.28 17.71 9.48
CA GLN A 343 -16.25 18.76 9.18
C GLN A 343 -17.69 18.40 9.59
N SER A 344 -17.94 17.14 9.97
CA SER A 344 -19.28 16.60 10.28
C SER A 344 -19.54 16.43 11.79
N ASP A 345 -18.64 16.95 12.62
CA ASP A 345 -18.70 16.98 14.10
C ASP A 345 -18.94 18.41 14.58
#